data_AF-A0A699XR78-F1
#
_entry.id   AF-A0A699XR78-F1
#
_cell.length_a   1.000
_cell.length_b   1.000
_cell.length_c   1.000
_cell.angle_alpha   90.00
_cell.angle_beta   90.00
_cell.angle_gamma   90.00
#
_symmetry.space_group_name_H-M   'P 1'
#
loop_
_entity.id
_entity.type
_entity.pdbx_description
1 polymer ?
#
loop_
_entity_poly.entity_id
_entity_poly.type
_entity_poly.pdbx_seq_one_letter_code
_entity_poly.pdbx_strand_id
1 'polypeptide(L)' 'SHAGQQVAPEALAAHAAWVKGSKEITGLMLMTMESDIQRNLENLGAYEMLQELKTLFAQQAKQELLQTMRELHSCKQEEG' A
#
# COMPACT_ATOMS: atom_id res chain seq x y z
N SER A 1 -22.59 26.52 28.69
CA SER A 1 -21.96 25.32 29.26
C SER A 1 -21.88 24.26 28.19
N HIS A 2 -20.70 23.97 27.65
CA HIS A 2 -20.53 22.88 26.68
C HIS A 2 -20.63 21.56 27.45
N ALA A 3 -21.80 20.92 27.40
CA ALA A 3 -21.96 19.57 27.90
C ALA A 3 -21.10 18.65 27.02
N GLY A 4 -19.99 18.15 27.57
CA GLY A 4 -19.11 17.21 26.88
C GLY A 4 -19.90 15.98 26.47
N GLN A 5 -19.84 15.63 25.19
CA GLN A 5 -20.41 14.40 24.65
C GLN A 5 -19.79 13.21 25.39
N GLN A 6 -20.52 12.62 26.34
CA GLN A 6 -20.08 11.41 27.02
C GLN A 6 -20.12 10.26 26.01
N VAL A 7 -18.95 9.84 25.56
CA VAL A 7 -18.82 8.66 24.68
C VAL A 7 -19.11 7.42 25.53
N ALA A 8 -20.02 6.57 25.06
CA ALA A 8 -20.35 5.32 25.74
C ALA A 8 -19.09 4.43 25.88
N PRO A 9 -18.88 3.76 27.03
CA PRO A 9 -17.73 2.86 27.25
C PRO A 9 -17.52 1.82 26.14
N GLU A 10 -18.62 1.33 25.55
CA GLU A 10 -18.63 0.38 24.44
C GLU A 10 -17.99 0.96 23.16
N ALA A 11 -18.26 2.23 22.86
CA ALA A 11 -17.68 2.90 21.69
C ALA A 11 -16.16 3.11 21.86
N LEU A 12 -15.69 3.40 23.08
CA LEU A 12 -14.26 3.46 23.39
C LEU A 12 -13.59 2.10 23.23
N ALA A 13 -14.23 1.02 23.71
CA ALA A 13 -13.72 -0.34 23.57
C ALA A 13 -13.65 -0.77 22.09
N ALA A 14 -14.69 -0.48 21.31
CA ALA A 14 -14.72 -0.76 19.87
C ALA A 14 -13.61 0.01 19.12
N HIS A 15 -13.42 1.29 19.42
CA HIS A 15 -12.34 2.08 18.83
C HIS A 15 -10.95 1.51 19.19
N ALA A 16 -10.73 1.15 20.45
CA ALA A 16 -9.46 0.54 20.88
C ALA A 16 -9.18 -0.79 20.17
N ALA A 17 -10.20 -1.64 20.01
CA ALA A 17 -10.11 -2.89 19.27
C ALA A 17 -9.77 -2.65 17.78
N TRP A 18 -10.42 -1.66 17.16
CA TRP A 18 -10.13 -1.26 15.78
C TRP A 18 -8.69 -0.77 15.62
N VAL A 19 -8.23 0.15 16.47
CA VAL A 19 -6.84 0.66 16.45
C VAL A 19 -5.83 -0.48 16.58
N LYS A 20 -6.09 -1.44 17.48
CA LYS A 20 -5.21 -2.61 17.66
C LYS A 20 -5.16 -3.46 16.39
N GLY A 21 -6.32 -3.81 15.83
CA GLY A 21 -6.39 -4.59 14.59
C GLY A 21 -5.70 -3.89 13.42
N SER A 22 -5.90 -2.57 13.26
CA SER A 22 -5.23 -1.79 12.21
C SER A 22 -3.70 -1.80 12.34
N LYS A 23 -3.17 -1.74 13.56
CA LYS A 23 -1.72 -1.82 13.82
C LYS A 23 -1.15 -3.21 13.51
N GLU A 24 -1.89 -4.27 13.86
CA GLU A 24 -1.49 -5.65 13.54
C GLU A 24 -1.41 -5.89 12.03
N ILE A 25 -2.40 -5.40 11.27
CA ILE A 25 -2.40 -5.49 9.81
C ILE A 25 -1.23 -4.69 9.22
N THR A 26 -1.01 -3.45 9.68
CA THR A 26 0.10 -2.61 9.21
C THR A 26 1.45 -3.30 9.46
N GLY A 27 1.64 -3.86 10.67
CA GLY A 27 2.85 -4.61 11.02
C GLY A 27 3.05 -5.85 10.13
N LEU A 28 1.99 -6.63 9.90
CA LEU A 28 2.05 -7.80 9.03
C LEU A 28 2.42 -7.43 7.59
N MET A 29 1.80 -6.37 7.04
CA MET A 29 2.14 -5.89 5.71
C MET A 29 3.63 -5.53 5.61
N LEU A 30 4.14 -4.73 6.54
CA LEU A 30 5.55 -4.32 6.56
C LEU A 30 6.52 -5.50 6.68
N MET A 31 6.21 -6.51 7.50
CA MET A 31 7.07 -7.70 7.68
C MET A 31 7.16 -8.59 6.44
N THR A 32 6.14 -8.55 5.57
CA THR A 32 6.08 -9.38 4.35
C THR A 32 6.63 -8.69 3.11
N MET A 33 6.95 -7.40 3.21
CA MET A 33 7.44 -6.62 2.09
C MET A 33 8.95 -6.74 1.91
N GLU A 34 9.39 -6.55 0.68
CA GLU A 34 10.80 -6.28 0.37
C GLU A 34 11.28 -5.01 1.10
N SER A 35 12.54 -4.98 1.53
CA SER A 35 13.04 -3.93 2.43
C SER A 35 12.97 -2.53 1.82
N ASP A 36 13.20 -2.42 0.50
CA ASP A 36 13.13 -1.14 -0.20
C ASP A 36 11.69 -0.60 -0.27
N ILE A 37 10.71 -1.49 -0.46
CA ILE A 37 9.28 -1.13 -0.44
C ILE A 37 8.85 -0.79 0.99
N GLN A 38 9.27 -1.61 1.96
CA GLN A 38 8.97 -1.42 3.38
C GLN A 38 9.41 -0.03 3.85
N ARG A 39 10.66 0.37 3.56
CA ARG A 39 11.21 1.68 3.96
C ARG A 39 10.40 2.85 3.42
N ASN A 40 9.86 2.73 2.21
CA ASN A 40 9.03 3.79 1.61
C ASN A 40 7.64 3.89 2.24
N LEU A 41 7.14 2.80 2.83
CA LEU A 41 5.77 2.69 3.32
C LEU A 41 5.67 2.60 4.86
N GLU A 42 6.79 2.63 5.59
CA GLU A 42 6.85 2.38 7.04
C GLU A 42 6.01 3.36 7.90
N ASN A 43 5.74 4.55 7.37
CA ASN A 43 4.97 5.60 8.07
C ASN A 43 3.48 5.61 7.69
N LEU A 44 3.03 4.68 6.86
CA LEU A 44 1.65 4.62 6.36
C LEU A 44 0.80 3.64 7.17
N GLY A 45 -0.52 3.87 7.17
CA GLY A 45 -1.48 2.88 7.62
C GLY A 45 -1.73 1.80 6.57
N ALA A 46 -2.28 0.66 6.99
CA ALA A 46 -2.54 -0.47 6.10
C ALA A 46 -3.35 -0.12 4.83
N TYR A 47 -4.31 0.80 4.94
CA TYR A 47 -5.13 1.20 3.79
C TYR A 47 -4.32 2.02 2.78
N GLU A 48 -3.56 3.00 3.26
CA GLU A 48 -2.67 3.84 2.46
C GLU A 48 -1.60 2.98 1.79
N MET A 49 -0.97 2.06 2.54
CA MET A 49 -0.02 1.09 2.01
C MET A 49 -0.64 0.29 0.85
N LEU A 50 -1.87 -0.20 1.01
CA LEU A 50 -2.55 -0.96 -0.04
C LEU A 50 -2.78 -0.13 -1.31
N GLN A 51 -3.11 1.16 -1.19
CA GLN A 51 -3.29 2.04 -2.34
C GLN A 51 -1.96 2.33 -3.05
N GLU A 52 -0.90 2.58 -2.29
CA GLU A 52 0.43 2.83 -2.84
C GLU A 52 0.96 1.59 -3.60
N LEU A 53 0.81 0.40 -3.02
CA LEU A 53 1.20 -0.85 -3.70
C LEU A 53 0.44 -1.06 -5.00
N LYS A 54 -0.89 -0.86 -5.01
CA LYS A 54 -1.69 -0.98 -6.23
C LYS A 54 -1.21 -0.02 -7.31
N THR A 55 -0.88 1.21 -6.92
CA THR A 55 -0.35 2.22 -7.84
C THR A 55 1.03 1.82 -8.37
N LEU A 56 1.93 1.40 -7.48
CA LEU A 56 3.28 0.97 -7.82
C LEU A 56 3.26 -0.18 -8.83
N PHE A 57 2.48 -1.24 -8.57
CA PHE A 57 2.40 -2.39 -9.48
C PHE A 57 1.72 -2.05 -10.81
N ALA A 58 0.71 -1.18 -10.81
CA ALA A 58 0.10 -0.71 -12.06
C ALA A 58 1.10 0.08 -12.92
N GLN A 59 1.91 0.93 -12.29
CA GLN A 59 2.98 1.66 -12.98
C GLN A 59 4.06 0.72 -13.49
N GLN A 60 4.51 -0.24 -12.68
CA GLN A 60 5.50 -1.23 -13.07
C GLN A 60 5.03 -2.05 -14.28
N ALA A 61 3.81 -2.60 -14.24
CA ALA A 61 3.25 -3.37 -15.34
C ALA A 61 3.20 -2.55 -16.65
N LYS A 62 2.87 -1.26 -16.56
CA LYS A 62 2.90 -0.36 -17.72
C LYS A 62 4.32 -0.14 -18.25
N GLN A 63 5.30 0.03 -17.36
CA GLN A 63 6.69 0.22 -17.75
C GLN A 63 7.26 -1.03 -18.42
N GLU A 64 7.04 -2.21 -17.83
CA GLU A 64 7.45 -3.49 -18.39
C GLU A 64 6.84 -3.72 -19.77
N LEU A 65 5.53 -3.49 -19.93
CA LEU A 65 4.85 -3.59 -21.22
C LEU A 65 5.50 -2.71 -22.29
N LEU A 66 5.74 -1.43 -21.97
CA LEU A 66 6.35 -0.49 -22.89
C LEU A 66 7.79 -0.89 -23.24
N GLN A 67 8.54 -1.44 -22.27
CA GLN A 67 9.89 -1.91 -22.49
C GLN A 67 9.92 -3.13 -23.42
N THR A 68 9.08 -4.13 -23.17
CA THR A 68 8.93 -5.31 -24.04
C THR A 68 8.53 -4.91 -25.46
N MET A 69 7.62 -3.94 -25.62
CA MET A 69 7.24 -3.44 -26.95
C MET A 69 8.41 -2.78 -27.69
N ARG A 70 9.27 -2.03 -26.98
CA ARG A 70 10.47 -1.43 -27.57
C ARG A 70 11.46 -2.49 -28.02
N GLU A 71 11.72 -3.49 -27.18
CA GLU A 71 12.64 -4.59 -27.50
C GLU A 71 12.16 -5.38 -28.72
N LEU A 72 10.86 -5.71 -28.78
CA LEU A 72 10.28 -6.37 -29.95
C LEU A 72 10.45 -5.55 -31.24
N HIS A 73 10.28 -4.23 -31.15
CA HIS A 73 10.46 -3.35 -32.30
C HIS A 73 11.93 -3.25 -32.73
N SER A 74 12.87 -3.27 -31.79
CA SER A 74 14.30 -3.32 -32.09
C SER A 74 14.67 -4.62 -32.79
N CYS A 75 14.24 -5.78 -32.27
CA CYS A 75 14.51 -7.09 -32.92
C CYS A 75 14.00 -7.13 -34.37
N LYS A 76 12.80 -6.60 -34.63
CA LYS A 76 12.25 -6.55 -36.00
C LYS A 76 13.05 -5.69 -36.98
N GLN A 77 13.78 -4.68 -36.50
CA GLN A 77 14.62 -3.84 -37.34
C GLN A 77 15.99 -4.46 -37.63
N GLU A 78 16.46 -5.37 -36.77
CA GLU A 78 17.73 -6.09 -36.97
C GLU A 78 17.60 -7.25 -37.97
N GLU A 79 16.38 -7.72 -38.26
CA GLU A 79 16.08 -8.78 -39.23
C GLU A 79 16.01 -8.31 -40.71
N GLY A 80 16.32 -7.03 -40.98
CA GLY A 80 16.24 -6.38 -42.30
C GLY A 80 17.57 -6.15 -43.01
#